data_AF-A0A2E8L2H4-F1
#
_entry.id   AF-A0A2E8L2H4-F1
#
_cell.length_a   1.000
_cell.length_b   1.000
_cell.length_c   1.000
_cell.angle_alpha   90.00
_cell.angle_beta   90.00
_cell.angle_gamma   90.00
#
_symmetry.space_group_name_H-M   'P 1'
#
loop_
_entity.id
_entity.type
_entity.pdbx_description
1 polymer ?
#
loop_
_entity_poly.entity_id
_entity_poly.type
_entity_poly.pdbx_seq_one_letter_code
_entity_poly.pdbx_strand_id
1 'polypeptide(L)'
;MKNKAKPSITRRDFLNGVALGVAAGSGLSPLELLAQSGGQAASLSGSYPPGLQGLRGSHVGSFETGHAMRDGQSWTSSDAGDGQYDLVVVGGGISGLAAAYFYRKQNGPQSRILILDNHDDFGGHAKRNEFRY
;
A
#
# COMPACT_ATOMS: atom_id res chain seq x y z
N MET A 1 28.40 -40.23 25.79
CA MET A 1 27.61 -40.07 24.55
C MET A 1 26.30 -39.37 24.92
N LYS A 2 26.00 -38.18 24.39
CA LYS A 2 24.83 -37.38 24.77
C LYS A 2 23.61 -37.82 23.95
N ASN A 3 22.53 -38.26 24.61
CA ASN A 3 21.27 -38.63 23.95
C ASN A 3 20.64 -37.40 23.29
N LYS A 4 20.43 -37.45 21.96
CA LYS A 4 19.62 -36.46 21.25
C LYS A 4 18.15 -36.71 21.58
N ALA A 5 17.51 -35.77 22.24
CA ALA A 5 16.06 -35.79 22.45
C ALA A 5 15.34 -35.75 21.09
N LYS A 6 14.36 -36.65 20.89
CA LYS A 6 13.48 -36.60 19.71
C LYS A 6 12.59 -35.37 19.85
N PRO A 7 12.44 -34.52 18.81
CA PRO A 7 11.46 -33.43 18.87
C PRO A 7 10.06 -34.05 18.93
N SER A 8 9.34 -33.78 20.02
CA SER A 8 7.94 -34.14 20.16
C SER A 8 7.10 -33.17 19.35
N ILE A 9 6.47 -33.65 18.28
CA ILE A 9 5.49 -32.85 17.54
C ILE A 9 4.27 -32.70 18.44
N THR A 10 3.92 -31.47 18.81
CA THR A 10 2.71 -31.23 19.60
C THR A 10 1.47 -31.28 18.71
N ARG A 11 0.28 -31.49 19.29
CA ARG A 11 -0.99 -31.40 18.54
C ARG A 11 -1.13 -30.07 17.80
N ARG A 12 -0.64 -28.97 18.39
CA ARG A 12 -0.65 -27.64 17.78
C ARG A 12 0.27 -27.59 16.56
N ASP A 13 1.46 -28.17 16.64
CA ASP A 13 2.40 -28.22 15.51
C ASP A 13 1.84 -29.04 14.34
N PHE A 14 1.17 -30.16 14.63
CA PHE A 14 0.49 -30.97 13.62
C PHE A 14 -0.67 -30.20 12.97
N LEU A 15 -1.54 -29.57 13.76
CA LEU A 15 -2.68 -28.81 13.23
C LEU A 15 -2.23 -27.59 12.41
N ASN A 16 -1.19 -26.88 12.85
CA ASN A 16 -0.61 -25.78 12.09
C ASN A 16 0.03 -26.26 10.78
N GLY A 17 0.74 -27.39 10.81
CA GLY A 17 1.34 -28.00 9.61
C GLY A 17 0.30 -28.47 8.59
N VAL A 18 -0.79 -29.09 9.05
CA VAL A 18 -1.92 -29.50 8.19
C VAL A 18 -2.65 -28.28 7.63
N ALA A 19 -2.89 -27.24 8.44
CA ALA A 19 -3.52 -26.01 7.95
C ALA A 19 -2.71 -25.32 6.85
N LEU A 20 -1.37 -25.29 6.98
CA LEU A 20 -0.47 -24.79 5.94
C LEU A 20 -0.48 -25.69 4.68
N GLY A 21 -0.50 -27.01 4.85
CA GLY A 21 -0.56 -27.96 3.74
C GLY A 21 -1.88 -27.92 2.97
N VAL A 22 -3.00 -27.70 3.67
CA VAL A 22 -4.33 -27.55 3.06
C VAL A 22 -4.47 -26.19 2.38
N ALA A 23 -3.99 -25.10 3.00
CA ALA A 23 -4.01 -23.77 2.38
C ALA A 23 -3.13 -23.69 1.12
N ALA A 24 -2.01 -24.42 1.07
CA ALA A 24 -1.18 -24.55 -0.12
C ALA A 24 -1.77 -25.50 -1.19
N GLY A 25 -2.67 -26.41 -0.81
CA GLY A 25 -3.30 -27.39 -1.70
C GLY A 25 -4.68 -26.98 -2.23
N SER A 26 -5.36 -26.03 -1.59
CA SER A 26 -6.69 -25.56 -2.00
C SER A 26 -6.59 -24.33 -2.92
N GLY A 27 -6.25 -24.59 -4.19
CA GLY A 27 -6.72 -23.81 -5.34
C GLY A 27 -6.26 -22.37 -5.51
N LEU A 28 -5.50 -21.79 -4.57
CA LEU A 28 -5.00 -20.43 -4.71
C LEU A 28 -3.52 -20.46 -5.09
N SER A 29 -3.23 -19.92 -6.26
CA SER A 29 -1.87 -19.66 -6.71
C SER A 29 -1.14 -18.76 -5.70
N PRO A 30 0.20 -18.87 -5.61
CA PRO A 30 0.99 -17.92 -4.81
C PRO A 30 0.73 -16.45 -5.15
N LEU A 31 0.30 -16.17 -6.39
CA LEU A 31 -0.10 -14.83 -6.84
C LEU A 31 -1.42 -14.37 -6.19
N GLU A 32 -2.39 -15.27 -6.04
CA GLU A 32 -3.67 -14.97 -5.38
C GLU A 32 -3.50 -14.82 -3.87
N LEU A 33 -2.61 -15.61 -3.26
CA LEU A 33 -2.20 -15.40 -1.88
C LEU A 33 -1.49 -14.05 -1.70
N LEU A 34 -0.64 -13.64 -2.64
CA LEU A 34 0.01 -12.33 -2.61
C LEU A 34 -1.01 -11.20 -2.75
N ALA A 35 -2.00 -11.34 -3.65
CA ALA A 35 -3.08 -10.39 -3.84
C ALA A 35 -3.98 -10.26 -2.60
N GLN A 36 -4.25 -11.35 -1.89
CA GLN A 36 -4.99 -11.35 -0.62
C GLN A 36 -4.15 -10.85 0.56
N SER A 37 -2.82 -11.04 0.51
CA SER A 37 -1.88 -10.55 1.52
C SER A 37 -1.49 -9.08 1.34
N GLY A 38 -1.98 -8.42 0.28
CA GLY A 38 -1.94 -6.97 0.14
C GLY A 38 -2.57 -6.39 1.39
N GLY A 39 -1.71 -5.99 2.34
CA GLY A 39 -2.10 -5.51 3.65
C GLY A 39 -3.18 -4.48 3.50
N GLN A 40 -4.08 -4.41 4.48
CA GLN A 40 -5.15 -3.42 4.53
C GLN A 40 -4.56 -2.02 4.35
N ALA A 41 -4.38 -1.58 3.10
CA ALA A 41 -4.47 -0.19 2.75
C ALA A 41 -5.85 0.15 3.27
N ALA A 42 -5.91 1.03 4.27
CA ALA A 42 -7.16 1.54 4.77
C ALA A 42 -7.90 2.10 3.56
N SER A 43 -8.77 1.29 2.95
CA SER A 43 -9.80 1.82 2.10
C SER A 43 -10.61 2.64 3.09
N LEU A 44 -10.49 3.96 2.97
CA LEU A 44 -11.51 4.85 3.48
C LEU A 44 -12.81 4.24 2.96
N SER A 45 -13.57 3.64 3.86
CA SER A 45 -14.70 2.77 3.56
C SER A 45 -15.59 3.43 2.50
N GLY A 46 -15.49 2.95 1.25
CA GLY A 46 -16.27 3.46 0.11
C GLY A 46 -15.49 4.04 -1.08
N SER A 47 -14.20 4.40 -0.95
CA SER A 47 -13.44 4.93 -2.10
C SER A 47 -12.68 3.82 -2.84
N TYR A 48 -13.11 3.50 -4.07
CA TYR A 48 -12.37 2.64 -5.00
C TYR A 48 -12.15 3.39 -6.32
N PRO A 49 -11.10 4.23 -6.38
CA PRO A 49 -10.85 5.09 -7.52
C PRO A 49 -10.83 4.35 -8.85
N PRO A 50 -10.23 3.16 -9.03
CA PRO A 50 -10.17 2.51 -10.34
C PRO A 50 -11.54 2.30 -11.02
N GLY A 51 -12.61 2.15 -10.24
CA GLY A 51 -13.98 2.00 -10.76
C GLY A 51 -14.71 3.30 -11.10
N LEU A 52 -14.13 4.46 -10.80
CA LEU A 52 -14.73 5.76 -11.10
C LEU A 52 -14.55 6.12 -12.59
N GLN A 53 -15.62 6.64 -13.18
CA GLN A 53 -15.67 7.10 -14.57
C GLN A 53 -15.40 8.62 -14.66
N GLY A 54 -15.16 9.13 -15.87
CA GLY A 54 -14.90 10.55 -16.13
C GLY A 54 -13.42 10.91 -16.31
N LEU A 55 -13.16 12.20 -16.56
CA LEU A 55 -11.80 12.74 -16.68
C LEU A 55 -11.14 12.80 -15.29
N ARG A 56 -10.05 12.06 -15.11
CA ARG A 56 -9.34 11.95 -13.83
C ARG A 56 -7.83 12.01 -14.04
N GLY A 57 -7.06 12.27 -12.98
CA GLY A 57 -5.60 12.48 -13.07
C GLY A 57 -5.28 13.92 -13.49
N SER A 58 -4.36 14.11 -14.42
CA SER A 58 -4.04 15.44 -14.96
C SER A 58 -5.13 15.92 -15.93
N HIS A 59 -6.19 16.51 -15.40
CA HIS A 59 -7.28 17.13 -16.16
C HIS A 59 -7.36 18.64 -15.91
N VAL A 60 -8.19 19.34 -16.67
CA VAL A 60 -8.52 20.76 -16.41
C VAL A 60 -9.08 20.86 -15.00
N GLY A 61 -8.48 21.70 -14.15
CA GLY A 61 -8.81 21.78 -12.72
C GLY A 61 -7.80 21.12 -11.78
N SER A 62 -6.98 20.17 -12.26
CA SER A 62 -5.98 19.48 -11.42
C SER A 62 -4.76 20.33 -11.03
N PHE A 63 -4.65 21.53 -11.61
CA PHE A 63 -3.53 22.46 -11.42
C PHE A 63 -3.92 23.71 -10.62
N GLU A 64 -5.20 23.90 -10.26
CA GLU A 64 -5.67 25.16 -9.68
C GLU A 64 -5.05 25.47 -8.33
N THR A 65 -4.83 24.46 -7.48
CA THR A 65 -4.14 24.67 -6.19
C THR A 65 -2.70 25.15 -6.41
N GLY A 66 -2.01 24.61 -7.42
CA GLY A 66 -0.66 25.05 -7.77
C GLY A 66 -0.64 26.47 -8.33
N HIS A 67 -1.63 26.83 -9.16
CA HIS A 67 -1.80 28.20 -9.65
C HIS A 67 -2.13 29.16 -8.52
N ALA A 68 -3.03 28.79 -7.61
CA ALA A 68 -3.37 29.60 -6.45
C ALA A 68 -2.13 29.88 -5.58
N MET A 69 -1.26 28.88 -5.37
CA MET A 69 -0.01 29.05 -4.63
C MET A 69 0.93 30.03 -5.34
N ARG A 70 1.10 29.89 -6.65
CA ARG A 70 1.87 30.85 -7.48
C ARG A 70 1.30 32.27 -7.36
N ASP A 71 -0.01 32.38 -7.31
CA ASP A 71 -0.74 33.65 -7.25
C ASP A 71 -0.81 34.23 -5.83
N GLY A 72 -0.09 33.65 -4.87
CA GLY A 72 0.08 34.17 -3.51
C GLY A 72 -1.00 33.73 -2.53
N GLN A 73 -1.88 32.82 -2.90
CA GLN A 73 -2.79 32.19 -1.96
C GLN A 73 -1.98 31.36 -0.96
N SER A 74 -2.33 31.50 0.32
CA SER A 74 -1.76 30.73 1.41
C SER A 74 -2.85 29.92 2.10
N TRP A 75 -2.43 28.84 2.75
CA TRP A 75 -3.31 27.98 3.52
C TRP A 75 -2.76 27.85 4.93
N THR A 76 -3.64 27.89 5.92
CA THR A 76 -3.27 27.54 7.30
C THR A 76 -3.17 26.03 7.38
N SER A 77 -1.98 25.51 7.68
CA SER A 77 -1.84 24.12 8.08
C SER A 77 -1.90 24.00 9.59
N SER A 78 -2.55 22.95 10.06
CA SER A 78 -2.42 22.47 11.43
C SER A 78 -1.58 21.20 11.41
N ASP A 79 -0.87 20.92 12.50
CA ASP A 79 -0.33 19.59 12.70
C ASP A 79 -1.49 18.59 12.67
N ALA A 80 -1.41 17.61 11.76
CA ALA A 80 -2.41 16.55 11.64
C ALA A 80 -2.34 15.59 12.85
N GLY A 81 -1.29 15.67 13.66
CA GLY A 81 -1.10 14.80 14.82
C GLY A 81 -0.57 13.41 14.44
N ASP A 82 -0.13 13.24 13.20
CA ASP A 82 0.24 11.94 12.65
C ASP A 82 1.65 11.47 13.10
N GLY A 83 2.36 12.27 13.90
CA GLY A 83 3.68 11.96 14.45
C GLY A 83 4.82 12.08 13.44
N GLN A 84 6.01 11.56 13.78
CA GLN A 84 7.21 11.66 12.94
C GLN A 84 7.29 10.54 11.90
N TYR A 85 7.65 10.90 10.67
CA TYR A 85 7.91 9.97 9.58
C TYR A 85 9.40 9.88 9.29
N ASP A 86 9.87 8.67 8.97
CA ASP A 86 11.26 8.44 8.56
C ASP A 86 11.51 8.90 7.11
N LEU A 87 10.46 8.93 6.30
CA LEU A 87 10.50 9.39 4.91
C LEU A 87 9.16 10.04 4.53
N VAL A 88 9.23 11.18 3.85
CA VAL A 88 8.09 11.81 3.16
C VAL A 88 8.36 11.77 1.66
N VAL A 89 7.40 11.26 0.89
CA VAL A 89 7.43 11.19 -0.57
C VAL A 89 6.29 12.04 -1.14
N VAL A 90 6.64 12.99 -2.01
CA VAL A 90 5.65 13.80 -2.75
C VAL A 90 5.50 13.22 -4.16
N GLY A 91 4.32 12.69 -4.44
CA GLY A 91 3.96 11.96 -5.65
C GLY A 91 3.86 10.45 -5.41
N GLY A 92 2.65 9.91 -5.53
CA GLY A 92 2.30 8.49 -5.50
C GLY A 92 2.40 7.79 -6.86
N GLY A 93 3.18 8.35 -7.79
CA GLY A 93 3.51 7.70 -9.07
C GLY A 93 4.56 6.58 -8.93
N ILE A 94 4.93 5.95 -10.05
CA ILE A 94 5.89 4.82 -10.05
C ILE A 94 7.21 5.14 -9.35
N SER A 95 7.76 6.33 -9.57
CA SER A 95 9.03 6.76 -8.96
C SER A 95 8.91 6.94 -7.45
N GLY A 96 7.80 7.52 -6.97
CA GLY A 96 7.58 7.73 -5.54
C GLY A 96 7.29 6.42 -4.80
N LEU A 97 6.47 5.55 -5.38
CA LEU A 97 6.21 4.22 -4.85
C LEU A 97 7.49 3.37 -4.84
N ALA A 98 8.34 3.48 -5.87
CA ALA A 98 9.64 2.81 -5.89
C ALA A 98 10.57 3.35 -4.78
N ALA A 99 10.64 4.66 -4.59
CA ALA A 99 11.42 5.27 -3.52
C ALA A 99 10.97 4.76 -2.13
N ALA A 100 9.66 4.78 -1.87
CA ALA A 100 9.09 4.24 -0.63
C ALA A 100 9.41 2.75 -0.44
N TYR A 101 9.27 1.95 -1.51
CA TYR A 101 9.58 0.52 -1.49
C TYR A 101 11.05 0.25 -1.15
N PHE A 102 11.99 0.89 -1.86
CA PHE A 102 13.42 0.68 -1.64
C PHE A 102 13.86 1.19 -0.28
N TYR A 103 13.31 2.31 0.18
CA TYR A 103 13.57 2.81 1.53
C TYR A 103 13.14 1.80 2.59
N ARG A 104 11.90 1.29 2.52
CA ARG A 104 11.40 0.27 3.45
C ARG A 104 12.19 -1.04 3.37
N LYS A 105 12.62 -1.43 2.16
CA LYS A 105 13.46 -2.62 1.96
C LYS A 105 14.82 -2.49 2.66
N GLN A 106 15.41 -1.29 2.66
CA GLN A 106 16.72 -1.02 3.26
C GLN A 106 16.64 -0.79 4.77
N ASN A 107 15.59 -0.11 5.25
CA ASN A 107 15.49 0.35 6.65
C ASN A 107 14.56 -0.51 7.52
N GLY A 108 13.87 -1.47 6.91
CA GLY A 108 13.05 -2.46 7.60
C GLY A 108 11.55 -2.16 7.58
N PRO A 109 10.72 -3.14 7.96
CA PRO A 109 9.26 -3.05 7.86
C PRO A 109 8.63 -2.05 8.84
N GLN A 110 9.37 -1.56 9.83
CA GLN A 110 8.89 -0.60 10.83
C GLN A 110 9.03 0.86 10.39
N SER A 111 9.64 1.14 9.23
CA SER A 111 9.77 2.50 8.72
C SER A 111 8.41 3.14 8.47
N ARG A 112 8.20 4.33 9.04
CA ARG A 112 7.00 5.15 8.83
C ARG A 112 7.22 6.04 7.61
N ILE A 113 6.50 5.77 6.53
CA ILE A 113 6.63 6.50 5.27
C ILE A 113 5.30 7.19 4.96
N LEU A 114 5.33 8.51 4.78
CA LEU A 114 4.21 9.30 4.31
C LEU A 114 4.33 9.50 2.80
N ILE A 115 3.27 9.16 2.05
CA ILE A 115 3.20 9.41 0.61
C ILE A 115 2.04 10.39 0.38
N LEU A 116 2.33 11.51 -0.27
CA LEU A 116 1.35 12.55 -0.60
C LEU A 116 1.14 12.57 -2.10
N ASP A 117 -0.10 12.46 -2.56
CA ASP A 117 -0.47 12.66 -3.98
C ASP A 117 -1.67 13.60 -4.06
N ASN A 118 -1.73 14.41 -5.11
CA ASN A 118 -2.89 15.29 -5.34
C ASN A 118 -4.06 14.51 -5.94
N HIS A 119 -3.77 13.38 -6.57
CA HIS A 119 -4.76 12.55 -7.25
C HIS A 119 -5.52 11.66 -6.27
N ASP A 120 -6.70 11.24 -6.72
CA ASP A 120 -7.60 10.36 -5.99
C ASP A 120 -7.10 8.91 -5.91
N ASP A 121 -6.08 8.56 -6.69
CA ASP A 121 -5.46 7.23 -6.73
C ASP A 121 -3.94 7.32 -6.91
N PHE A 122 -3.25 6.25 -6.56
CA PHE A 122 -1.82 6.09 -6.81
C PHE A 122 -1.54 5.57 -8.23
N GLY A 123 -0.26 5.56 -8.61
CA GLY A 123 0.22 5.05 -9.90
C GLY A 123 0.56 6.14 -10.92
N GLY A 124 0.14 7.39 -10.69
CA GLY A 124 0.40 8.51 -11.59
C GLY A 124 -0.08 8.23 -13.01
N HIS A 125 0.78 8.38 -14.01
CA HIS A 125 0.46 8.07 -15.42
C HIS A 125 0.12 6.59 -15.66
N ALA A 126 0.47 5.69 -14.74
CA ALA A 126 0.20 4.25 -14.83
C ALA A 126 -1.03 3.82 -14.00
N LYS A 127 -1.94 4.74 -13.65
CA LYS A 127 -3.15 4.43 -12.87
C LYS A 127 -4.08 3.45 -13.61
N ARG A 128 -4.83 2.67 -12.84
CA ARG A 128 -5.81 1.71 -13.38
C ARG A 128 -7.17 2.37 -13.63
N ASN A 129 -7.76 2.10 -14.78
CA ASN A 129 -9.16 2.40 -15.07
C ASN A 129 -9.91 1.10 -15.34
N GLU A 130 -11.02 0.88 -14.65
CA GLU A 130 -11.89 -0.28 -14.83
C GLU A 130 -13.16 0.12 -15.57
N PHE A 131 -13.56 -0.69 -16.55
CA PHE A 131 -14.80 -0.52 -17.28
C PHE A 131 -15.74 -1.67 -16.92
N ARG A 132 -17.01 -1.34 -16.67
CA ARG A 132 -18.09 -2.32 -16.49
C ARG A 132 -19.06 -2.14 -17.66
N TYR A 133 -19.47 -3.25 -18.28
CA TYR A 133 -20.48 -3.31 -19.34
C TYR A 133 -21.70 -4.05 -18.80
#